data_AF-A0A507QH19-F1
#
_entry.id   AF-A0A507QH19-F1
#
_cell.length_a   1.000
_cell.length_b   1.000
_cell.length_c   1.000
_cell.angle_alpha   90.00
_cell.angle_beta   90.00
_cell.angle_gamma   90.00
#
_symmetry.space_group_name_H-M   'P 1'
#
loop_
_entity.id
_entity.type
_entity.pdbx_description
1 polymer ?
#
loop_
_entity_poly.entity_id
_entity_poly.type
_entity_poly.pdbx_seq_one_letter_code
_entity_poly.pdbx_strand_id
1 'polypeptide(L)'
;MPGVFYYVGPEEIDLAKFSSLKDELLIEEVDESKLSLVHQHLKECRIDTVELSGWNCQGWALEGLEKLRADGFIYDGYTREIVKAWLKEK
;
A
#
# COMPACT_ATOMS: atom_id res chain seq x y z
N MET A 1 -3.03 12.96 15.05
CA MET A 1 -2.46 11.70 14.52
C MET A 1 -3.28 11.30 13.30
N PRO A 2 -2.68 11.15 12.11
CA PRO A 2 -3.35 10.50 10.99
C PRO A 2 -3.30 8.98 11.18
N GLY A 3 -4.34 8.27 10.78
CA GLY A 3 -4.25 6.82 10.57
C GLY A 3 -4.97 5.92 11.57
N VAL A 4 -6.25 6.19 11.87
CA VAL A 4 -7.16 5.11 12.27
C VAL A 4 -8.47 5.28 11.51
N PHE A 5 -8.51 4.82 10.26
CA PHE A 5 -9.80 4.54 9.61
C PHE A 5 -10.24 3.15 10.06
N TYR A 6 -11.13 3.11 11.04
CA TYR A 6 -11.90 1.92 11.38
C TYR A 6 -13.37 2.32 11.31
N TYR A 7 -14.04 1.92 10.22
CA TYR A 7 -15.47 2.09 10.05
C TYR A 7 -16.13 0.73 10.12
N VAL A 8 -16.85 0.48 11.22
CA VAL A 8 -17.81 -0.61 11.31
C VAL A 8 -19.19 0.04 11.27
N GLY A 9 -19.63 0.36 10.06
CA GLY A 9 -20.98 0.81 9.80
C GLY A 9 -21.96 -0.36 9.89
N PRO A 10 -23.20 -0.12 10.36
CA PRO A 10 -24.25 -1.14 10.45
C PRO A 10 -24.89 -1.48 9.08
N GLU A 11 -24.24 -1.11 7.98
CA GLU A 11 -24.80 -1.28 6.64
C GLU A 11 -24.57 -2.72 6.16
N GLU A 12 -25.64 -3.51 6.08
CA GLU A 12 -25.62 -4.79 5.39
C GLU A 12 -25.37 -4.53 3.89
N ILE A 13 -24.14 -4.81 3.44
CA ILE A 13 -23.75 -4.68 2.03
C ILE A 13 -24.43 -5.82 1.26
N ASP A 14 -25.57 -5.51 0.65
CA ASP A 14 -26.30 -6.42 -0.24
C ASP A 14 -25.65 -6.41 -1.63
N LEU A 15 -24.74 -7.35 -1.86
CA LEU A 15 -24.00 -7.52 -3.12
C LEU A 15 -24.92 -7.78 -4.33
N ALA A 16 -26.19 -8.13 -4.12
CA ALA A 16 -27.15 -8.36 -5.20
C ALA A 16 -27.75 -7.06 -5.77
N LYS A 17 -27.56 -5.90 -5.12
CA LYS A 17 -28.09 -4.60 -5.57
C LYS A 17 -27.12 -3.77 -6.42
N PHE A 18 -25.90 -4.25 -6.67
CA PHE A 18 -24.90 -3.56 -7.50
C PHE A 18 -25.20 -3.72 -8.99
N SER A 19 -26.39 -3.28 -9.43
CA SER A 19 -26.64 -3.04 -10.85
C SER A 19 -26.07 -1.66 -11.22
N SER A 20 -24.84 -1.65 -11.73
CA SER A 20 -24.26 -0.57 -12.55
C SER A 20 -24.65 0.86 -12.15
N LEU A 21 -24.09 1.37 -11.06
CA LEU A 21 -24.14 2.80 -10.76
C LEU A 21 -23.16 3.54 -11.70
N LYS A 22 -23.63 4.62 -12.36
CA LYS A 22 -22.88 5.39 -13.37
C LYS A 22 -21.55 5.97 -12.88
N ASP A 23 -21.34 6.02 -11.57
CA ASP A 23 -20.19 6.65 -10.91
C ASP A 23 -19.31 5.64 -10.15
N GLU A 24 -19.53 4.33 -10.32
CA GLU A 24 -18.65 3.31 -9.75
C GLU A 24 -17.52 2.96 -10.73
N LEU A 25 -16.28 3.26 -10.33
CA LEU A 25 -15.09 2.74 -10.99
C LEU A 25 -14.84 1.34 -10.43
N LEU A 26 -15.09 0.32 -11.25
CA LEU A 26 -14.63 -1.03 -10.95
C LEU A 26 -13.10 -1.02 -11.00
N ILE A 27 -12.48 -0.95 -9.82
CA ILE A 27 -11.07 -1.31 -9.67
C ILE A 27 -11.05 -2.82 -9.81
N GLU A 28 -10.32 -3.31 -10.81
CA GLU A 28 -10.27 -4.72 -11.20
C GLU A 28 -10.23 -5.68 -10.00
N GLU A 29 -10.82 -6.86 -10.16
CA GLU A 29 -10.78 -7.91 -9.14
C GLU A 29 -9.34 -8.37 -8.92
N VAL A 30 -8.83 -8.21 -7.70
CA VAL A 30 -7.49 -8.64 -7.32
C VAL A 30 -7.56 -10.07 -6.80
N ASP A 31 -6.79 -10.95 -7.42
CA ASP A 31 -6.65 -12.35 -6.98
C ASP A 31 -6.14 -12.44 -5.53
N GLU A 32 -6.74 -13.30 -4.71
CA GLU A 32 -6.37 -13.47 -3.29
C GLU A 32 -4.89 -13.88 -3.11
N SER A 33 -4.33 -14.61 -4.07
CA SER A 33 -2.91 -14.97 -4.06
C SER A 33 -2.00 -13.74 -4.13
N LYS A 34 -2.41 -12.70 -4.86
CA LYS A 34 -1.68 -11.44 -4.95
C LYS A 34 -1.69 -10.69 -3.62
N LEU A 35 -2.82 -10.67 -2.91
CA LEU A 35 -2.90 -10.07 -1.57
C LEU A 35 -2.01 -10.81 -0.56
N SER A 36 -1.99 -12.14 -0.65
CA SER A 36 -1.14 -12.98 0.19
C SER A 36 0.36 -12.67 0.00
N LEU A 37 0.79 -12.43 -1.25
CA LEU A 37 2.15 -12.01 -1.56
C LEU A 37 2.50 -10.65 -0.94
N VAL A 38 1.60 -9.67 -1.06
CA VAL A 38 1.79 -8.36 -0.41
C VAL A 38 2.00 -8.53 1.09
N HIS A 39 1.17 -9.33 1.76
CA HIS A 39 1.33 -9.61 3.19
C HIS A 39 2.65 -10.30 3.53
N GLN A 40 3.12 -11.20 2.66
CA GLN A 40 4.41 -11.85 2.85
C GLN A 40 5.55 -10.85 2.76
N HIS A 41 5.61 -10.01 1.72
CA HIS A 41 6.66 -9.01 1.58
C HIS A 41 6.69 -8.02 2.74
N LEU A 42 5.51 -7.61 3.23
CA LEU A 42 5.41 -6.73 4.39
C LEU A 42 5.94 -7.38 5.67
N LYS A 43 5.75 -8.69 5.87
CA LYS A 43 6.32 -9.43 7.01
C LYS A 43 7.84 -9.57 6.92
N GLU A 44 8.38 -9.67 5.72
CA GLU A 44 9.83 -9.80 5.49
C GLU A 44 10.57 -8.46 5.64
N CYS A 45 9.88 -7.34 5.42
CA CYS A 45 10.45 -6.01 5.59
C CYS A 45 10.66 -5.71 7.07
N ARG A 46 11.93 -5.73 7.50
CA ARG A 46 12.28 -5.38 8.88
C ARG A 46 12.29 -3.88 9.05
N ILE A 47 11.48 -3.39 9.98
CA ILE A 47 11.47 -1.99 10.39
C ILE A 47 12.76 -1.73 11.18
N ASP A 48 13.68 -1.00 10.58
CA ASP A 48 14.84 -0.46 11.27
C ASP A 48 14.46 0.89 11.90
N THR A 49 14.68 1.02 13.21
CA THR A 49 14.41 2.24 13.98
C THR A 49 15.66 3.07 14.21
N VAL A 50 16.80 2.67 13.64
CA VAL A 50 18.06 3.41 13.75
C VAL A 50 18.00 4.65 12.87
N GLU A 51 17.99 5.81 13.50
CA GLU A 51 18.13 7.09 12.82
C GLU A 51 19.58 7.26 12.35
N LEU A 52 19.79 7.20 11.04
CA LEU A 52 21.04 7.59 10.40
C LEU A 52 20.88 8.97 9.79
N SER A 53 21.90 9.80 9.95
CA SER A 53 21.89 11.24 9.66
C SER A 53 21.16 11.62 8.35
N GLY A 54 20.00 12.26 8.50
CA GLY A 54 19.26 12.91 7.40
C GLY A 54 18.28 12.02 6.62
N TRP A 55 18.13 10.74 6.99
CA TRP A 55 17.07 9.87 6.50
C TRP A 55 16.28 9.35 7.69
N ASN A 56 14.97 9.58 7.68
CA ASN A 56 14.10 9.02 8.70
C ASN A 56 14.13 7.48 8.63
N CYS A 57 13.72 6.83 9.71
CA CYS A 57 13.70 5.36 9.87
C CYS A 57 12.73 4.63 8.91
N GLN A 58 12.63 5.08 7.66
CA GLN A 58 11.74 4.61 6.61
C GLN A 58 12.53 3.91 5.47
N GLY A 59 13.78 3.52 5.73
CA GLY A 59 14.56 2.70 4.79
C GLY A 59 13.85 1.39 4.43
N TRP A 60 13.18 0.78 5.41
CA TRP A 60 12.35 -0.42 5.25
C TRP A 60 11.19 -0.23 4.26
N ALA A 61 10.63 0.99 4.17
CA ALA A 61 9.54 1.29 3.24
C ALA A 61 10.04 1.31 1.78
N LEU A 62 11.26 1.82 1.55
CA LEU A 62 11.90 1.77 0.23
C LEU A 62 12.29 0.34 -0.15
N GLU A 63 12.68 -0.50 0.80
CA GLU A 63 12.95 -1.92 0.53
C GLU A 63 11.67 -2.67 0.16
N GLY A 64 10.58 -2.47 0.92
CA GLY A 64 9.28 -3.07 0.60
C GLY A 64 8.73 -2.64 -0.75
N LEU A 65 8.92 -1.37 -1.12
CA LEU A 65 8.55 -0.85 -2.43
C LEU A 65 9.25 -1.61 -3.57
N GLU A 66 10.55 -1.89 -3.44
CA GLU A 66 11.29 -2.62 -4.46
C GLU A 66 10.83 -4.08 -4.60
N LYS A 67 10.49 -4.74 -3.48
CA LYS A 67 9.92 -6.10 -3.51
C LYS A 67 8.59 -6.11 -4.25
N LEU A 68 7.67 -5.22 -3.86
CA LEU A 68 6.38 -5.07 -4.52
C LEU A 68 6.52 -4.70 -6.01
N ARG A 69 7.54 -3.92 -6.38
CA ARG A 69 7.85 -3.62 -7.78
C ARG A 69 8.26 -4.86 -8.55
N ALA A 70 9.11 -5.73 -7.97
CA ALA A 70 9.55 -6.96 -8.62
C ALA A 70 8.38 -7.89 -8.99
N ASP A 71 7.32 -7.89 -8.18
CA ASP A 71 6.11 -8.68 -8.43
C ASP A 71 5.05 -7.95 -9.29
N GLY A 72 5.37 -6.75 -9.79
CA GLY A 72 4.50 -5.98 -10.69
C GLY A 72 3.35 -5.24 -9.99
N PHE A 73 3.42 -5.03 -8.67
CA PHE A 73 2.41 -4.25 -7.93
C PHE A 73 2.58 -2.75 -8.04
N ILE A 74 3.77 -2.28 -8.41
CA ILE A 74 4.11 -0.85 -8.44
C ILE A 74 4.21 -0.40 -9.90
N TYR A 75 3.49 0.68 -10.21
CA TYR A 75 3.59 1.31 -11.52
C TYR A 75 4.99 1.92 -11.74
N ASP A 76 5.57 1.72 -12.92
CA ASP A 76 6.96 2.11 -13.23
C ASP A 76 7.27 3.60 -13.01
N GLY A 77 6.25 4.46 -13.09
CA GLY A 77 6.38 5.89 -12.79
C GLY A 77 6.70 6.22 -11.33
N TYR A 78 6.46 5.30 -10.38
CA TYR A 78 6.82 5.48 -8.98
C TYR A 78 8.24 5.00 -8.73
N THR A 79 9.21 5.85 -9.08
CA THR A 79 10.63 5.58 -8.83
C THR A 79 10.98 5.67 -7.35
N ARG A 80 12.07 5.00 -6.95
CA ARG A 80 12.58 5.03 -5.58
C ARG A 80 12.84 6.46 -5.12
N GLU A 81 13.35 7.30 -6.00
CA GLU A 81 13.70 8.70 -5.73
C GLU A 81 12.48 9.56 -5.48
N ILE A 82 11.40 9.34 -6.25
CA ILE A 82 10.12 10.05 -6.06
C ILE A 82 9.54 9.70 -4.69
N VAL A 83 9.47 8.41 -4.37
CA VAL A 83 8.95 7.96 -3.06
C VAL A 83 9.85 8.44 -1.93
N LYS A 84 11.18 8.38 -2.11
CA LYS A 84 12.15 8.91 -1.14
C LYS A 84 11.96 10.41 -0.89
N ALA A 85 11.71 11.19 -1.94
CA ALA A 85 11.45 12.62 -1.83
C ALA A 85 10.12 12.93 -1.11
N TRP A 86 9.08 12.11 -1.32
CA TRP A 86 7.80 12.21 -0.60
C TRP A 86 7.91 11.87 0.89
N LEU A 87 8.71 10.86 1.21
CA LEU A 87 8.91 10.34 2.56
C LEU A 87 9.85 11.20 3.40
N LYS A 88 10.70 12.02 2.77
CA LYS A 88 11.60 12.93 3.48
C LYS A 88 10.80 13.95 4.30
N GLU A 89 11.09 14.05 5.58
CA GLU A 89 10.51 15.09 6.44
C GLU A 89 10.89 16.49 5.92
N LYS A 90 9.91 17.40 5.93
CA LYS A 90 10.05 18.79 5.47
C LYS A 90 10.62 19.69 6.55
#